data_AF-A0AAU9QSR9-F1
#
_entry.id   AF-A0AAU9QSR9-F1
#
_cell.length_a   1.000
_cell.length_b   1.000
_cell.length_c   1.000
_cell.angle_alpha   90.00
_cell.angle_beta   90.00
_cell.angle_gamma   90.00
#
_symmetry.space_group_name_H-M   'P 1'
#
loop_
_entity.id
_entity.type
_entity.pdbx_description
1 polymer ?
#
loop_
_entity_poly.entity_id
_entity_poly.type
_entity_poly.pdbx_seq_one_letter_code
_entity_poly.pdbx_strand_id
1 'polypeptide(L)'
;MSYSSLKEKYLIAFHFRKMPAKERIAIFYGAIGVGLQAASLFLSGLSNLVKLESFGTLSSVFSCVSGIFLFLMSLVIIEAVLIARNRHDKRLKRKSYSSKQSPGSD
;
A
#
# COMPACT_ATOMS: atom_id res chain seq x y z
N MET A 1 12.69 -29.18 4.66
CA MET A 1 11.62 -28.29 4.11
C MET A 1 11.08 -27.45 5.26
N SER A 2 11.31 -26.13 5.24
CA SER A 2 11.08 -25.26 6.40
C SER A 2 9.61 -24.89 6.56
N TYR A 3 9.03 -25.18 7.74
CA TYR A 3 7.65 -24.85 8.14
C TYR A 3 7.39 -23.34 8.31
N SER A 4 8.41 -22.50 8.20
CA SER A 4 8.31 -21.04 8.36
C SER A 4 7.58 -20.35 7.19
N SER A 5 7.81 -20.79 5.95
CA SER A 5 7.22 -20.15 4.75
C SER A 5 5.71 -20.37 4.61
N LEU A 6 5.20 -21.48 5.15
CA LEU A 6 3.76 -21.77 5.18
C LEU A 6 3.04 -20.82 6.14
N LYS A 7 3.58 -20.57 7.34
CA LYS A 7 2.97 -19.61 8.28
C LYS A 7 2.90 -18.21 7.70
N GLU A 8 3.92 -17.78 6.96
CA GLU A 8 3.98 -16.44 6.37
C GLU A 8 2.94 -16.24 5.25
N LYS A 9 2.77 -17.22 4.35
CA LYS A 9 1.71 -17.20 3.32
C LYS A 9 0.31 -17.18 3.92
N TYR A 10 0.08 -17.95 4.98
CA TYR A 10 -1.20 -17.94 5.69
C TYR A 10 -1.43 -16.63 6.46
N LEU A 11 -0.37 -16.00 6.99
CA LEU A 11 -0.47 -14.74 7.71
C LEU A 11 -0.82 -13.58 6.78
N ILE A 12 -0.26 -13.56 5.56
CA ILE A 12 -0.64 -12.60 4.50
C ILE A 12 -2.10 -12.80 4.11
N ALA A 13 -2.54 -14.03 3.84
CA ALA A 13 -3.92 -14.33 3.50
C ALA A 13 -4.91 -13.98 4.64
N PHE A 14 -4.51 -14.18 5.90
CA PHE A 14 -5.31 -13.81 7.06
C PHE A 14 -5.36 -12.29 7.28
N HIS A 15 -4.28 -11.57 6.97
CA HIS A 15 -4.25 -10.11 6.98
C HIS A 15 -5.26 -9.54 5.98
N PHE A 16 -5.26 -10.03 4.74
CA PHE A 16 -6.25 -9.65 3.71
C PHE A 16 -7.70 -9.89 4.14
N ARG A 17 -7.96 -10.95 4.91
CA ARG A 17 -9.30 -11.28 5.40
C ARG A 17 -9.80 -10.32 6.48
N LYS A 18 -8.90 -9.75 7.30
CA LYS A 18 -9.20 -8.74 8.34
C LYS A 18 -8.96 -7.29 7.90
N MET A 19 -8.51 -7.04 6.67
CA MET A 19 -8.29 -5.69 6.18
C MET A 19 -9.60 -4.89 6.16
N PRO A 20 -9.63 -3.68 6.76
CA PRO A 20 -10.75 -2.77 6.63
C PRO A 20 -10.98 -2.40 5.16
N ALA A 21 -12.21 -2.09 4.78
CA ALA A 21 -12.61 -1.81 3.39
C ALA A 21 -11.69 -0.77 2.70
N LYS A 22 -11.21 0.22 3.46
CA LYS A 22 -10.30 1.26 2.98
C LYS A 22 -8.95 0.74 2.47
N GLU A 23 -8.37 -0.25 3.15
CA GLU A 23 -7.09 -0.84 2.73
C GLU A 23 -7.25 -1.72 1.48
N ARG A 24 -8.38 -2.44 1.36
CA ARG A 24 -8.71 -3.20 0.14
C ARG A 24 -8.87 -2.29 -1.08
N ILE A 25 -9.56 -1.17 -0.89
CA ILE A 25 -9.75 -0.15 -1.93
C ILE A 25 -8.39 0.43 -2.36
N ALA A 26 -7.50 0.71 -1.41
CA ALA A 26 -6.15 1.20 -1.73
C ALA A 26 -5.32 0.18 -2.53
N ILE A 27 -5.38 -1.11 -2.16
CA ILE A 27 -4.71 -2.17 -2.91
C ILE A 27 -5.29 -2.30 -4.32
N PHE A 28 -6.61 -2.18 -4.47
CA PHE A 28 -7.28 -2.22 -5.77
C PHE A 28 -6.86 -1.04 -6.67
N TYR A 29 -6.85 0.19 -6.13
CA TYR A 29 -6.34 1.36 -6.86
C TYR A 29 -4.85 1.24 -7.20
N GLY A 30 -4.04 0.71 -6.28
CA GLY A 30 -2.63 0.43 -6.54
C GLY A 30 -2.44 -0.59 -7.66
N ALA A 31 -3.21 -1.68 -7.68
CA ALA A 31 -3.16 -2.69 -8.74
C ALA A 31 -3.55 -2.11 -10.10
N ILE A 32 -4.60 -1.28 -10.14
CA ILE A 32 -5.01 -0.55 -11.36
C ILE A 32 -3.90 0.40 -11.83
N GLY A 33 -3.33 1.19 -10.94
CA GLY A 33 -2.24 2.12 -11.26
C GLY A 33 -1.02 1.39 -11.85
N VAL A 34 -0.55 0.32 -11.19
CA VAL A 34 0.57 -0.49 -11.68
C VAL A 34 0.25 -1.12 -13.04
N GLY A 35 -0.98 -1.61 -13.24
CA GLY A 35 -1.42 -2.15 -14.53
C GLY A 35 -1.41 -1.12 -15.65
N LEU A 36 -1.91 0.10 -15.38
CA LEU A 36 -1.87 1.22 -16.30
C LEU A 36 -0.44 1.65 -16.63
N GLN A 37 0.46 1.65 -15.64
CA GLN A 37 1.88 1.96 -15.86
C GLN A 37 2.54 0.93 -16.78
N ALA A 38 2.25 -0.36 -16.59
CA ALA A 38 2.75 -1.43 -17.44
C ALA A 38 2.22 -1.31 -18.88
N ALA A 39 0.93 -1.00 -19.03
CA ALA A 39 0.33 -0.75 -20.34
C ALA A 39 0.93 0.47 -21.05
N SER A 40 1.18 1.56 -20.32
CA SER A 40 1.87 2.75 -20.82
C SER A 40 3.28 2.42 -21.33
N LEU A 41 4.09 1.71 -20.55
CA LEU A 41 5.43 1.28 -20.96
C LEU A 41 5.39 0.40 -22.23
N PHE A 42 4.43 -0.51 -22.30
CA PHE A 42 4.23 -1.37 -23.47
C PHE A 42 3.85 -0.57 -24.72
N LEU A 43 2.91 0.37 -24.60
CA LEU A 43 2.50 1.27 -25.68
C LEU A 43 3.64 2.19 -26.12
N SER A 44 4.45 2.70 -25.19
CA SER A 44 5.64 3.48 -25.48
C SER A 44 6.67 2.68 -26.28
N GLY A 45 6.91 1.42 -25.88
CA GLY A 45 7.77 0.50 -26.63
C GLY A 45 7.25 0.23 -28.04
N LEU A 46 5.94 -0.01 -28.19
CA LEU A 46 5.30 -0.20 -29.50
C LEU A 46 5.35 1.05 -30.37
N SER A 47 5.17 2.24 -29.79
CA SER A 47 5.28 3.51 -30.49
C SER A 47 6.65 3.67 -31.14
N ASN A 48 7.72 3.26 -30.45
CA ASN A 48 9.08 3.31 -30.98
C ASN A 48 9.32 2.29 -32.10
N LEU A 49 8.64 1.14 -32.07
CA LEU A 49 8.76 0.10 -33.09
C LEU A 49 7.97 0.41 -34.36
N VAL A 50 6.72 0.86 -34.22
CA VAL A 50 5.80 1.05 -35.34
C VAL A 50 5.76 2.50 -35.83
N LYS A 51 6.42 3.44 -35.13
CA LYS A 51 6.44 4.90 -35.42
C LYS A 51 5.04 5.50 -35.57
N LEU A 52 4.06 4.91 -34.89
CA LEU A 52 2.68 5.39 -34.82
C LEU A 52 2.59 6.44 -33.71
N GLU A 53 2.49 7.71 -34.09
CA GLU A 53 2.42 8.85 -33.19
C GLU A 53 1.26 8.74 -32.18
N SER A 54 0.15 8.14 -32.60
CA SER A 54 -1.04 7.91 -31.76
C SER A 54 -0.76 7.04 -30.53
N PHE A 55 0.18 6.08 -30.60
CA PHE A 55 0.56 5.27 -29.44
C PHE A 55 1.40 6.04 -28.42
N GLY A 56 2.19 7.00 -28.87
CA GLY A 56 2.93 7.91 -27.99
C GLY A 56 2.00 8.76 -27.13
N THR A 57 0.98 9.36 -27.75
CA THR A 57 -0.03 10.17 -27.05
C THR A 57 -0.89 9.32 -26.11
N LEU A 58 -1.26 8.11 -26.50
CA LEU A 58 -2.01 7.19 -25.63
C LEU A 58 -1.17 6.76 -24.42
N SER A 59 0.12 6.47 -24.65
CA SER A 59 1.06 6.09 -23.60
C SER A 59 1.22 7.18 -22.55
N SER A 60 1.35 8.45 -22.97
CA SER A 60 1.51 9.57 -22.03
C SER A 60 0.26 9.79 -21.18
N VAL A 61 -0.94 9.68 -21.78
CA VAL A 61 -2.22 9.75 -21.07
C VAL A 61 -2.30 8.62 -20.03
N PHE A 62 -1.99 7.38 -20.40
CA PHE A 62 -1.99 6.27 -19.45
C PHE A 62 -0.97 6.43 -18.33
N SER A 63 0.20 7.02 -18.60
CA SER A 63 1.19 7.32 -17.56
C SER A 63 0.69 8.39 -16.59
N CYS A 64 0.04 9.45 -17.08
CA CYS A 64 -0.55 10.48 -16.22
C CYS A 64 -1.66 9.91 -15.33
N VAL A 65 -2.58 9.14 -15.91
CA VAL A 65 -3.68 8.50 -15.17
C VAL A 65 -3.14 7.53 -14.12
N SER A 66 -2.16 6.69 -14.48
CA SER A 66 -1.45 5.81 -13.55
C SER A 66 -0.85 6.59 -12.37
N GLY A 67 -0.17 7.71 -12.65
CA GLY A 67 0.42 8.57 -11.63
C GLY A 67 -0.60 9.06 -10.60
N ILE A 68 -1.81 9.44 -11.03
CA ILE A 68 -2.90 9.86 -10.14
C ILE A 68 -3.33 8.71 -9.21
N PHE A 69 -3.48 7.50 -9.76
CA PHE A 69 -3.86 6.33 -8.94
C PHE A 69 -2.77 5.95 -7.94
N LEU A 70 -1.50 6.00 -8.33
CA LEU A 70 -0.37 5.75 -7.42
C LEU A 70 -0.27 6.83 -6.34
N PHE A 71 -0.54 8.09 -6.68
CA PHE A 71 -0.56 9.19 -5.71
C PHE A 71 -1.70 9.04 -4.70
N LEU A 72 -2.91 8.68 -5.13
CA LEU A 72 -4.01 8.40 -4.20
C LEU A 72 -3.69 7.23 -3.27
N MET A 73 -3.05 6.18 -3.79
CA MET A 73 -2.64 5.03 -2.99
C MET A 73 -1.57 5.39 -1.96
N SER A 74 -0.60 6.25 -2.32
CA SER A 74 0.45 6.70 -1.40
C SER A 74 -0.13 7.54 -0.25
N LEU A 75 -1.12 8.40 -0.51
CA LEU A 75 -1.83 9.15 0.53
C LEU A 75 -2.51 8.22 1.55
N VAL A 76 -3.14 7.14 1.07
CA VAL A 76 -3.77 6.16 1.96
C VAL A 76 -2.74 5.39 2.81
N ILE A 77 -1.57 5.07 2.25
CA ILE A 77 -0.48 4.47 3.03
C ILE A 77 0.03 5.44 4.10
N ILE A 78 0.24 6.71 3.76
CA ILE A 78 0.70 7.72 4.72
C ILE A 78 -0.28 7.85 5.88
N GLU A 79 -1.58 7.93 5.59
CA GLU A 79 -2.66 7.90 6.60
C GLU A 79 -2.56 6.65 7.48
N ALA A 80 -2.41 5.47 6.89
CA ALA A 80 -2.29 4.21 7.63
C ALA A 80 -1.05 4.18 8.55
N VAL A 81 0.09 4.68 8.07
CA VAL A 81 1.33 4.80 8.85
C VAL A 81 1.18 5.82 9.98
N LEU A 82 0.52 6.96 9.73
CA LEU A 82 0.26 7.99 10.74
C LEU A 82 -0.64 7.45 11.86
N ILE A 83 -1.69 6.72 11.50
CA ILE A 83 -2.59 6.04 12.45
C ILE A 83 -1.83 4.98 13.25
N ALA A 84 -0.98 4.18 12.60
CA ALA A 84 -0.16 3.17 13.28
C ALA A 84 0.80 3.81 14.29
N ARG A 85 1.47 4.91 13.92
CA ARG A 85 2.33 5.70 14.81
C ARG A 85 1.54 6.24 16.01
N ASN A 86 0.39 6.87 15.78
CA ASN A 86 -0.46 7.41 16.86
C ASN A 86 -0.93 6.32 17.85
N ARG A 87 -1.18 5.09 17.39
CA ARG A 87 -1.52 3.97 18.28
C ARG A 87 -0.32 3.47 19.08
N HIS A 88 0.87 3.42 18.47
CA HIS A 88 2.09 3.02 19.16
C HIS A 88 2.47 4.02 20.26
N ASP A 89 2.34 5.31 19.98
CA ASP A 89 2.65 6.39 20.92
C ASP A 89 1.68 6.41 22.12
N LYS A 90 0.39 6.12 21.89
CA LYS A 90 -0.60 5.93 22.96
C LYS A 90 -0.32 4.69 23.83
N ARG A 91 0.25 3.61 23.26
CA ARG A 91 0.63 2.40 24.01
C ARG A 91 1.87 2.64 24.88
N LEU A 92 2.84 3.41 24.40
CA LEU A 92 4.02 3.80 25.19
C LEU A 92 3.61 4.66 26.39
N LYS A 93 2.73 5.65 26.20
CA LYS A 93 2.21 6.46 27.32
C LYS A 93 1.47 5.62 28.36
N ARG A 94 0.58 4.70 27.97
CA ARG A 94 -0.12 3.82 28.93
C ARG A 94 0.84 2.94 29.74
N LYS A 95 1.93 2.44 29.14
CA LYS A 95 2.95 1.69 29.87
C LYS A 95 3.69 2.55 30.89
N SER A 96 4.04 3.80 30.56
CA SER A 96 4.68 4.73 31.51
C SER A 96 3.78 5.15 32.70
N TYR A 97 2.46 5.10 32.54
CA TYR A 97 1.53 5.34 33.67
C TYR A 97 1.29 4.09 34.51
N SER A 98 1.21 2.90 33.90
CA SER A 98 1.06 1.64 34.63
C SER A 98 2.28 1.29 35.50
N SER A 99 3.48 1.81 35.19
CA SER A 99 4.68 1.62 36.01
C SER A 99 4.83 2.62 37.15
N LYS A 100 3.95 3.63 37.27
CA LYS A 100 3.92 4.56 38.42
C LYS A 100 2.84 4.20 39.45
N GLN A 101 2.10 3.13 39.21
CA GLN A 101 0.99 2.68 40.05
C GLN A 101 1.34 1.31 40.67
N SER A 102 2.51 1.23 41.31
CA SER A 102 2.75 0.26 42.37
C SER A 102 2.64 1.04 43.68
N PRO A 103 1.45 1.13 44.31
CA PRO A 103 1.38 1.59 45.68
C PRO A 103 2.10 0.53 46.51
N GLY A 104 2.86 0.99 47.50
CA GLY A 104 3.29 0.10 48.58
C GLY A 104 2.05 -0.60 49.12
N SER A 105 2.11 -1.93 49.11
CA SER A 105 1.24 -2.76 49.92
C SER A 105 2.18 -3.59 50.79
N ASP A 106 2.40 -3.03 51.97
CA ASP A 106 2.78 -3.64 53.26
C ASP A 106 3.97 -4.61 53.32
#